data_AF-A0A953CSQ1-F1
#
_entry.id   AF-A0A953CSQ1-F1
#
_cell.length_a   1.000
_cell.length_b   1.000
_cell.length_c   1.000
_cell.angle_alpha   90.00
_cell.angle_beta   90.00
_cell.angle_gamma   90.00
#
_symmetry.space_group_name_H-M   'P 1'
#
loop_
_entity.id
_entity.type
_entity.pdbx_description
1 polymer ?
#
loop_
_entity_poly.entity_id
_entity_poly.type
_entity_poly.pdbx_seq_one_letter_code
_entity_poly.pdbx_strand_id
1 'polypeptide(L)'
;MSSGSDDFNDDSSSGSGHKTFKFDIVDGKVTAVYELKDGVLKPKSIDDDGTETYVVEANGDVVRTEVKPFGTEITRYADADGDQLYVRVSEQWQVSSDASGVVPKFSGELRYSPTDGDDFIAVRAGEDCSGGNGADDFVIREASHLRIDDFKSLDGDDLVFDTGLGLTSREHLASFVTDIHHDGQNFIVDFGPDVSITLVGVMPDQISWDDVSVLS
;
A
#
# COMPACT_ATOMS: atom_id res chain seq x y z
N MET A 1 32.79 -39.55 -7.37
CA MET A 1 31.49 -40.15 -7.00
C MET A 1 31.17 -39.58 -5.62
N SER A 2 30.46 -38.45 -5.50
CA SER A 2 29.04 -38.17 -5.77
C SER A 2 28.09 -38.87 -4.80
N SER A 3 27.55 -38.07 -3.87
CA SER A 3 26.23 -38.14 -3.19
C SER A 3 26.34 -37.19 -1.97
N GLY A 4 25.75 -35.99 -1.90
CA GLY A 4 24.47 -35.54 -2.43
C GLY A 4 23.36 -36.01 -1.50
N SER A 5 22.88 -35.14 -0.61
CA SER A 5 21.56 -35.15 0.05
C SER A 5 21.42 -33.85 0.84
N ASP A 6 20.59 -32.98 0.29
CA ASP A 6 20.11 -31.70 0.78
C ASP A 6 19.31 -31.84 2.07
N ASP A 7 19.36 -30.83 2.94
CA ASP A 7 18.30 -30.52 3.93
C ASP A 7 18.56 -29.11 4.51
N PHE A 8 18.31 -28.08 3.70
CA PHE A 8 17.91 -26.76 4.21
C PHE A 8 16.54 -26.48 3.64
N ASN A 9 15.56 -27.16 4.23
CA ASN A 9 14.18 -26.77 4.18
C ASN A 9 14.00 -25.71 5.26
N ASP A 10 13.81 -24.44 4.88
CA ASP A 10 12.78 -23.67 5.56
C ASP A 10 12.00 -22.85 4.54
N ASP A 11 10.71 -23.09 4.61
CA ASP A 11 9.65 -22.67 3.74
C ASP A 11 9.01 -21.48 4.43
N SER A 12 9.13 -20.29 3.83
CA SER A 12 8.29 -19.16 4.19
C SER A 12 7.93 -18.40 2.93
N SER A 13 7.11 -19.03 2.09
CA SER A 13 6.26 -18.29 1.15
C SER A 13 5.12 -17.58 1.90
N SER A 14 5.44 -16.68 2.83
CA SER A 14 4.49 -15.71 3.36
C SER A 14 4.58 -14.46 2.50
N GLY A 15 3.46 -14.05 1.89
CA GLY A 15 3.32 -12.81 1.12
C GLY A 15 3.45 -11.52 1.96
N SER A 16 4.24 -11.55 3.03
CA SER A 16 4.37 -10.51 4.05
C SER A 16 5.50 -9.52 3.75
N GLY A 17 5.81 -9.29 2.47
CA GLY A 17 6.92 -8.42 2.06
C GLY A 17 6.40 -7.21 1.31
N HIS A 18 6.77 -6.02 1.74
CA HIS A 18 6.62 -4.82 0.92
C HIS A 18 7.28 -5.04 -0.45
N LYS A 19 6.69 -4.47 -1.51
CA LYS A 19 7.25 -4.55 -2.86
C LYS A 19 8.67 -4.00 -2.86
N THR A 20 9.57 -4.77 -3.46
CA THR A 20 10.98 -4.43 -3.58
C THR A 20 11.32 -4.00 -5.01
N PHE A 21 12.20 -3.00 -5.13
CA PHE A 21 12.55 -2.37 -6.39
C PHE A 21 14.07 -2.32 -6.56
N LYS A 22 14.53 -2.27 -7.81
CA LYS A 22 15.92 -1.94 -8.15
C LYS A 22 15.92 -0.77 -9.11
N PHE A 23 16.81 0.18 -8.85
CA PHE A 23 17.06 1.32 -9.71
C PHE A 23 18.46 1.22 -10.30
N ASP A 24 18.57 1.25 -11.62
CA ASP A 24 19.86 1.49 -12.26
C ASP A 24 20.12 2.99 -12.24
N ILE A 25 21.19 3.43 -11.58
CA ILE A 25 21.53 4.83 -11.39
C ILE A 25 22.88 5.12 -12.06
N VAL A 26 22.88 6.04 -13.03
CA VAL A 26 24.09 6.50 -13.73
C VAL A 26 24.18 8.02 -13.58
N ASP A 27 25.31 8.51 -13.09
CA ASP A 27 25.56 9.94 -12.84
C ASP A 27 24.44 10.62 -12.01
N GLY A 28 23.91 9.91 -11.01
CA GLY A 28 22.85 10.41 -10.13
C GLY A 28 21.45 10.43 -10.76
N LYS A 29 21.26 9.79 -11.91
CA LYS A 29 19.97 9.68 -12.60
C LYS A 29 19.53 8.24 -12.71
N VAL A 30 18.25 7.98 -12.45
CA VAL A 30 17.64 6.68 -12.71
C VAL A 30 17.52 6.46 -14.22
N THR A 31 18.05 5.35 -14.71
CA THR A 31 18.03 4.95 -16.13
C THR A 31 17.20 3.69 -16.39
N ALA A 32 16.92 2.89 -15.35
CA ALA A 32 16.00 1.77 -15.42
C ALA A 32 15.39 1.49 -14.03
N VAL A 33 14.17 0.99 -14.02
CA VAL A 33 13.44 0.57 -12.82
C VAL A 33 13.03 -0.88 -12.98
N TYR A 34 13.19 -1.65 -11.92
CA TYR A 34 12.77 -3.05 -11.85
C TYR A 34 11.96 -3.26 -10.58
N GLU A 35 10.94 -4.11 -10.66
CA GLU A 35 10.21 -4.64 -9.51
C GLU A 35 10.60 -6.10 -9.32
N LEU A 36 11.02 -6.48 -8.11
CA LEU A 36 11.30 -7.87 -7.77
C LEU A 36 9.98 -8.61 -7.57
N LYS A 37 9.67 -9.55 -8.47
CA LYS A 37 8.50 -10.43 -8.35
C LYS A 37 8.91 -11.88 -8.48
N ASP A 38 8.51 -12.70 -7.53
CA ASP A 38 8.79 -14.14 -7.53
C ASP A 38 10.31 -14.43 -7.63
N GLY A 39 11.13 -13.59 -6.97
CA GLY A 39 12.60 -13.65 -7.04
C GLY A 39 13.22 -13.15 -8.36
N VAL A 40 12.42 -12.60 -9.29
CA VAL A 40 12.88 -12.13 -10.60
C VAL A 40 12.67 -10.62 -10.72
N LEU A 41 13.73 -9.90 -11.10
CA LEU A 41 13.65 -8.48 -11.44
C LEU A 41 12.92 -8.31 -12.78
N LYS A 42 11.70 -7.79 -12.71
CA LYS A 42 10.87 -7.49 -13.89
C LYS A 42 11.02 -6.00 -14.21
N PRO A 43 11.41 -5.63 -15.44
CA PRO A 43 11.53 -4.23 -15.82
C PRO A 43 10.17 -3.54 -15.72
N LYS A 44 10.18 -2.32 -15.19
CA LYS A 44 9.05 -1.39 -15.20
C LYS A 44 9.33 -0.35 -16.28
N SER A 45 8.29 0.08 -16.99
CA SER A 45 8.45 1.21 -17.92
C SER A 45 8.79 2.44 -17.09
N ILE A 46 9.88 3.11 -17.42
CA ILE A 46 9.99 4.54 -17.14
C ILE A 46 9.17 5.18 -18.24
N ASP A 47 8.22 6.02 -17.87
CA ASP A 47 7.47 6.76 -18.87
C ASP A 47 8.40 7.70 -19.67
N ASP A 48 8.19 7.72 -20.99
CA ASP A 48 8.96 8.55 -21.93
C ASP A 48 8.26 9.89 -22.22
N ASP A 49 7.01 10.08 -21.79
CA ASP A 49 6.23 11.29 -22.04
C ASP A 49 6.44 12.41 -21.00
N GLY A 50 7.16 12.10 -19.93
CA GLY A 50 7.58 13.04 -18.88
C GLY A 50 6.54 13.21 -17.77
N THR A 51 5.48 12.39 -17.77
CA THR A 51 4.55 12.31 -16.64
C THR A 51 5.14 11.53 -15.48
N GLU A 52 6.11 10.65 -15.69
CA GLU A 52 6.88 10.01 -14.61
C GLU A 52 8.32 10.52 -14.56
N THR A 53 8.79 10.91 -13.37
CA THR A 53 10.18 11.32 -13.14
C THR A 53 10.75 10.69 -11.88
N TYR A 54 12.06 10.51 -11.85
CA TYR A 54 12.79 9.94 -10.72
C TYR A 54 13.95 10.86 -10.32
N VAL A 55 14.06 11.15 -9.03
CA VAL A 55 15.14 11.96 -8.45
C VAL A 55 15.85 11.12 -7.39
N VAL A 56 17.18 11.03 -7.48
CA VAL A 56 18.01 10.44 -6.43
C VAL A 56 18.38 11.56 -5.45
N GLU A 57 17.94 11.43 -4.20
CA GLU A 57 18.21 12.40 -3.14
C GLU A 57 19.60 12.20 -2.52
N ALA A 58 20.07 13.20 -1.76
CA ALA A 58 21.42 13.19 -1.18
C ALA A 58 21.63 12.08 -0.13
N ASN A 59 20.54 11.58 0.47
CA ASN A 59 20.57 10.45 1.40
C ASN A 59 20.56 9.08 0.70
N GLY A 60 20.45 9.04 -0.64
CA GLY A 60 20.38 7.81 -1.43
C GLY A 60 18.94 7.38 -1.78
N ASP A 61 17.92 7.99 -1.20
CA ASP A 61 16.53 7.66 -1.54
C ASP A 61 16.22 7.99 -3.00
N VAL A 62 15.29 7.24 -3.58
CA VAL A 62 14.73 7.55 -4.88
C VAL A 62 13.32 8.08 -4.69
N VAL A 63 13.04 9.27 -5.23
CA VAL A 63 11.71 9.87 -5.25
C VAL A 63 11.16 9.80 -6.66
N ARG A 64 10.03 9.12 -6.82
CA ARG A 64 9.26 9.06 -8.06
C ARG A 64 8.13 10.07 -7.99
N THR A 65 7.94 10.83 -9.06
CA THR A 65 6.81 11.75 -9.24
C THR A 65 6.05 11.34 -10.49
N GLU A 66 4.77 11.01 -10.34
CA GLU A 66 3.87 10.59 -11.42
C GLU A 66 2.71 11.58 -11.54
N VAL A 67 2.68 12.33 -12.64
CA VAL A 67 1.64 13.31 -12.97
C VAL A 67 0.47 12.57 -13.61
N LYS A 68 -0.67 12.57 -12.92
CA LYS A 68 -1.94 12.02 -13.41
C LYS A 68 -2.89 13.18 -13.77
N PRO A 69 -3.98 12.93 -14.53
CA PRO A 69 -4.89 13.99 -14.97
C PRO A 69 -5.45 14.90 -13.86
N PHE A 70 -5.53 14.39 -12.63
CA PHE A 70 -6.19 15.08 -11.52
C PHE A 70 -5.27 15.38 -10.32
N GLY A 71 -3.98 15.09 -10.43
CA GLY A 71 -3.04 15.28 -9.35
C GLY A 71 -1.72 14.57 -9.62
N THR A 72 -0.80 14.73 -8.69
CA THR A 72 0.54 14.15 -8.76
C THR A 72 0.72 13.19 -7.60
N GLU A 73 1.15 11.98 -7.90
CA GLU A 73 1.56 11.00 -6.91
C GLU A 73 3.07 11.10 -6.72
N ILE A 74 3.51 11.26 -5.47
CA ILE A 74 4.92 11.28 -5.09
C ILE A 74 5.17 10.02 -4.28
N THR A 75 6.08 9.15 -4.72
CA THR A 75 6.44 7.91 -4.03
C THR A 75 7.90 7.95 -3.64
N ARG A 76 8.23 7.60 -2.40
CA ARG A 76 9.61 7.50 -1.91
C ARG A 76 10.02 6.05 -1.73
N TYR A 77 11.25 5.76 -2.15
CA TYR A 77 11.89 4.47 -2.02
C TYR A 77 13.21 4.61 -1.27
N ALA A 78 13.49 3.70 -0.33
CA ALA A 78 14.70 3.72 0.48
C ALA A 78 15.44 2.36 0.41
N ASP A 79 16.75 2.41 0.39
CA ASP A 79 17.67 1.28 0.53
C ASP A 79 18.38 1.42 1.90
N ALA A 80 17.74 0.86 2.93
CA ALA A 80 18.17 1.07 4.31
C ALA A 80 19.38 0.20 4.71
N ASP A 81 19.59 -0.93 4.04
CA ASP A 81 20.66 -1.89 4.35
C ASP A 81 21.83 -1.85 3.35
N GLY A 82 21.69 -1.09 2.25
CA GLY A 82 22.73 -0.84 1.27
C GLY A 82 22.92 -1.98 0.27
N ASP A 83 21.93 -2.85 0.09
CA ASP A 83 22.00 -3.99 -0.82
C ASP A 83 21.57 -3.65 -2.26
N GLN A 84 21.18 -2.38 -2.51
CA GLN A 84 20.66 -1.84 -3.78
C GLN A 84 19.24 -2.34 -4.14
N LEU A 85 18.54 -2.93 -3.18
CA LEU A 85 17.12 -3.22 -3.26
C LEU A 85 16.36 -2.23 -2.38
N TYR A 86 15.50 -1.48 -3.03
CA TYR A 86 14.75 -0.41 -2.41
C TYR A 86 13.37 -0.90 -2.04
N VAL A 87 12.90 -0.50 -0.86
CA VAL A 87 11.50 -0.67 -0.46
C VAL A 87 10.77 0.65 -0.63
N ARG A 88 9.49 0.57 -1.02
CA ARG A 88 8.60 1.73 -0.98
C ARG A 88 8.32 2.08 0.48
N VAL A 89 8.61 3.32 0.89
CA VAL A 89 8.47 3.75 2.30
C VAL A 89 7.33 4.73 2.51
N SER A 90 7.05 5.58 1.53
CA SER A 90 5.91 6.50 1.59
C SER A 90 5.33 6.85 0.23
N GLU A 91 4.09 7.31 0.23
CA GLU A 91 3.48 8.00 -0.90
C GLU A 91 2.70 9.23 -0.46
N GLN A 92 2.54 10.19 -1.36
CA GLN A 92 1.74 11.38 -1.13
C GLN A 92 0.97 11.74 -2.40
N TRP A 93 -0.29 12.12 -2.22
CA TRP A 93 -1.11 12.64 -3.30
C TRP A 93 -1.20 14.17 -3.22
N GLN A 94 -0.84 14.84 -4.30
CA GLN A 94 -1.00 16.27 -4.46
C GLN A 94 -2.09 16.55 -5.49
N VAL A 95 -3.26 16.98 -5.02
CA VAL A 95 -4.39 17.34 -5.88
C VAL A 95 -4.01 18.55 -6.74
N SER A 96 -4.27 18.47 -8.04
CA SER A 96 -4.07 19.61 -8.94
C SER A 96 -5.06 20.74 -8.61
N SER A 97 -4.64 22.00 -8.72
CA SER A 97 -5.52 23.16 -8.47
C SER A 97 -6.77 23.19 -9.37
N ASP A 98 -6.65 22.58 -10.56
CA ASP A 98 -7.72 22.52 -11.56
C ASP A 98 -8.41 21.15 -11.58
N ALA A 99 -8.13 20.29 -10.59
CA ALA A 99 -8.76 18.98 -10.49
C ALA A 99 -10.28 19.15 -10.34
N SER A 100 -11.02 18.53 -11.27
CA SER A 100 -12.47 18.47 -11.24
C SER A 100 -12.92 17.02 -11.32
N GLY A 101 -14.04 16.71 -10.67
CA GLY A 101 -14.56 15.35 -10.57
C GLY A 101 -14.12 14.64 -9.29
N VAL A 102 -14.15 13.31 -9.35
CA VAL A 102 -13.90 12.45 -8.21
C VAL A 102 -12.41 12.16 -8.13
N VAL A 103 -11.79 12.58 -7.03
CA VAL A 103 -10.34 12.45 -6.80
C VAL A 103 -10.10 12.11 -5.34
N PRO A 104 -9.01 11.39 -5.01
CA PRO A 104 -8.57 11.24 -3.62
C PRO A 104 -8.37 12.60 -2.96
N LYS A 105 -8.87 12.73 -1.73
CA LYS A 105 -8.89 13.95 -0.92
C LYS A 105 -7.73 14.03 0.06
N PHE A 106 -7.29 12.89 0.57
CA PHE A 106 -6.20 12.88 1.53
C PHE A 106 -4.90 13.32 0.83
N SER A 107 -4.21 14.31 1.39
CA SER A 107 -2.98 14.88 0.80
C SER A 107 -1.78 14.79 1.72
N GLY A 108 -1.96 14.16 2.89
CA GLY A 108 -0.86 13.80 3.78
C GLY A 108 0.02 12.71 3.18
N GLU A 109 1.18 12.51 3.81
CA GLU A 109 2.04 11.37 3.52
C GLU A 109 1.41 10.10 4.09
N LEU A 110 1.24 9.09 3.24
CA LEU A 110 0.91 7.73 3.62
C LEU A 110 2.19 6.91 3.74
N ARG A 111 2.27 6.07 4.77
CA ARG A 111 3.42 5.21 5.04
C ARG A 111 3.16 3.78 4.59
N TYR A 112 4.23 3.14 4.13
CA TYR A 112 4.29 1.70 3.96
C TYR A 112 5.00 1.04 5.14
N SER A 113 5.96 1.74 5.73
CA SER A 113 6.66 1.32 6.94
C SER A 113 6.14 2.10 8.13
N PRO A 114 5.35 1.50 9.02
CA PRO A 114 4.77 2.17 10.19
C PRO A 114 5.83 2.57 11.22
N THR A 115 5.44 3.44 12.14
CA THR A 115 6.19 3.86 13.32
C THR A 115 5.51 3.36 14.60
N ASP A 116 5.94 3.87 15.76
CA ASP A 116 5.33 3.55 17.06
C ASP A 116 4.25 4.56 17.48
N GLY A 117 3.88 5.50 16.61
CA GLY A 117 2.83 6.49 16.87
C GLY A 117 1.86 6.58 15.71
N ASP A 118 0.80 7.36 15.91
CA ASP A 118 -0.31 7.50 14.97
C ASP A 118 0.16 7.82 13.53
N ASP A 119 -0.05 6.86 12.64
CA ASP A 119 0.35 6.94 11.24
C ASP A 119 -0.85 6.89 10.29
N PHE A 120 -0.64 7.39 9.08
CA PHE A 120 -1.55 7.14 7.96
C PHE A 120 -0.94 6.04 7.09
N ILE A 121 -1.55 4.85 7.09
CA ILE A 121 -1.00 3.65 6.44
C ILE A 121 -1.57 3.49 5.03
N ALA A 122 -0.69 3.25 4.06
CA ALA A 122 -1.08 2.97 2.68
C ALA A 122 -1.55 1.51 2.53
N VAL A 123 -2.86 1.30 2.36
CA VAL A 123 -3.42 -0.04 2.10
C VAL A 123 -3.45 -0.32 0.58
N ARG A 124 -2.57 -1.20 0.08
CA ARG A 124 -2.48 -1.53 -1.36
C ARG A 124 -2.47 -3.03 -1.62
N ALA A 125 -2.91 -3.44 -2.79
CA ALA A 125 -2.99 -4.83 -3.20
C ALA A 125 -1.62 -5.47 -3.38
N GLY A 126 -1.58 -6.76 -3.06
CA GLY A 126 -0.39 -7.60 -3.16
C GLY A 126 0.63 -7.36 -2.05
N GLU A 127 0.26 -6.63 -1.01
CA GLU A 127 1.06 -6.41 0.21
C GLU A 127 0.12 -6.50 1.41
N ASP A 128 0.52 -7.22 2.45
CA ASP A 128 -0.10 -7.11 3.77
C ASP A 128 0.41 -5.82 4.41
N CYS A 129 -0.48 -5.03 5.01
CA CYS A 129 -0.10 -3.79 5.69
C CYS A 129 -0.36 -3.87 7.19
N SER A 130 0.45 -3.14 7.95
CA SER A 130 0.35 -3.02 9.40
C SER A 130 0.55 -1.58 9.85
N GLY A 131 -0.14 -1.19 10.92
CA GLY A 131 -0.04 0.12 11.57
C GLY A 131 1.03 0.18 12.66
N GLY A 132 1.38 -0.97 13.25
CA GLY A 132 2.34 -1.01 14.35
C GLY A 132 1.68 -0.66 15.68
N ASN A 133 2.25 0.33 16.36
CA ASN A 133 1.67 0.89 17.58
C ASN A 133 1.15 2.30 17.28
N GLY A 134 0.07 2.70 17.94
CA GLY A 134 -0.55 4.00 17.71
C GLY A 134 -2.04 3.83 17.47
N ALA A 135 -2.73 4.95 17.23
CA ALA A 135 -4.04 4.96 16.61
C ALA A 135 -3.85 5.23 15.12
N ASP A 136 -3.92 4.20 14.29
CA ASP A 136 -3.50 4.27 12.89
C ASP A 136 -4.67 4.37 11.91
N ASP A 137 -4.53 5.24 10.92
CA ASP A 137 -5.51 5.42 9.86
C ASP A 137 -5.10 4.58 8.64
N PHE A 138 -5.80 3.49 8.38
CA PHE A 138 -5.58 2.61 7.24
C PHE A 138 -6.27 3.17 5.98
N VAL A 139 -5.51 3.89 5.14
CA VAL A 139 -6.03 4.63 3.98
C VAL A 139 -6.09 3.78 2.71
N ILE A 140 -7.32 3.50 2.29
CA ILE A 140 -7.69 2.68 1.14
C ILE A 140 -7.96 3.56 -0.09
N ARG A 141 -7.23 3.30 -1.18
CA ARG A 141 -7.34 4.08 -2.44
C ARG A 141 -7.68 3.28 -3.68
N GLU A 142 -7.86 1.97 -3.55
CA GLU A 142 -8.07 1.09 -4.69
C GLU A 142 -9.10 0.02 -4.36
N ALA A 143 -9.75 -0.49 -5.41
CA ALA A 143 -10.72 -1.57 -5.33
C ALA A 143 -10.03 -2.87 -5.73
N SER A 144 -9.56 -3.62 -4.74
CA SER A 144 -8.87 -4.91 -4.92
C SER A 144 -9.10 -5.81 -3.70
N HIS A 145 -8.37 -6.92 -3.61
CA HIS A 145 -8.29 -7.74 -2.42
C HIS A 145 -7.17 -7.20 -1.51
N LEU A 146 -7.58 -6.53 -0.43
CA LEU A 146 -6.71 -5.84 0.50
C LEU A 146 -6.61 -6.62 1.82
N ARG A 147 -5.44 -6.56 2.47
CA ARG A 147 -5.17 -7.26 3.72
C ARG A 147 -4.52 -6.32 4.74
N ILE A 148 -5.05 -6.31 5.95
CA ILE A 148 -4.61 -5.48 7.08
C ILE A 148 -4.37 -6.40 8.27
N ASP A 149 -3.15 -6.42 8.81
CA ASP A 149 -2.71 -7.47 9.73
C ASP A 149 -3.00 -7.20 11.21
N ASP A 150 -2.98 -5.94 11.65
CA ASP A 150 -2.92 -5.58 13.07
C ASP A 150 -3.89 -4.47 13.47
N PHE A 151 -5.01 -4.36 12.73
CA PHE A 151 -6.09 -3.41 13.02
C PHE A 151 -6.67 -3.63 14.42
N LYS A 152 -6.76 -2.54 15.19
CA LYS A 152 -7.25 -2.52 16.58
C LYS A 152 -8.14 -1.29 16.83
N SER A 153 -9.45 -1.46 16.64
CA SER A 153 -10.46 -0.46 17.00
C SER A 153 -10.30 0.12 18.42
N LEU A 154 -9.90 -0.71 19.40
CA LEU A 154 -9.70 -0.26 20.79
C LEU A 154 -8.51 0.69 20.98
N ASP A 155 -7.51 0.61 20.11
CA ASP A 155 -6.34 1.49 20.14
C ASP A 155 -6.60 2.79 19.34
N GLY A 156 -7.69 2.82 18.55
CA GLY A 156 -8.17 4.00 17.83
C GLY A 156 -7.98 3.91 16.32
N ASP A 157 -7.63 2.75 15.79
CA ASP A 157 -7.43 2.56 14.36
C ASP A 157 -8.72 2.80 13.56
N ASP A 158 -8.59 3.43 12.38
CA ASP A 158 -9.71 3.77 11.49
C ASP A 158 -9.47 3.24 10.07
N LEU A 159 -10.54 2.73 9.44
CA LEU A 159 -10.51 2.38 8.02
C LEU A 159 -10.94 3.59 7.18
N VAL A 160 -9.98 4.23 6.51
CA VAL A 160 -10.22 5.47 5.76
C VAL A 160 -10.35 5.19 4.26
N PHE A 161 -11.56 5.27 3.74
CA PHE A 161 -11.84 5.12 2.31
C PHE A 161 -11.68 6.45 1.57
N ASP A 162 -10.59 6.56 0.82
CA ASP A 162 -10.22 7.73 -0.01
C ASP A 162 -10.02 7.30 -1.48
N THR A 163 -10.97 6.54 -2.01
CA THR A 163 -10.80 5.79 -3.26
C THR A 163 -10.77 6.66 -4.52
N GLY A 164 -11.27 7.90 -4.44
CA GLY A 164 -11.52 8.68 -5.66
C GLY A 164 -12.53 8.03 -6.60
N LEU A 165 -13.40 7.12 -6.10
CA LEU A 165 -14.44 6.42 -6.88
C LEU A 165 -15.86 6.96 -6.64
N GLY A 166 -16.00 7.99 -5.83
CA GLY A 166 -17.27 8.73 -5.69
C GLY A 166 -18.09 8.25 -4.51
N LEU A 167 -17.43 7.58 -3.56
CA LEU A 167 -18.00 7.31 -2.25
C LEU A 167 -18.31 8.65 -1.57
N THR A 168 -19.51 8.75 -1.01
CA THR A 168 -20.03 10.01 -0.44
C THR A 168 -20.30 9.92 1.05
N SER A 169 -20.42 8.71 1.59
CA SER A 169 -20.66 8.46 3.01
C SER A 169 -20.43 6.99 3.34
N ARG A 170 -20.40 6.66 4.64
CA ARG A 170 -20.34 5.27 5.13
C ARG A 170 -21.53 4.46 4.67
N GLU A 171 -22.73 5.05 4.62
CA GLU A 171 -23.94 4.37 4.16
C GLU A 171 -23.87 4.05 2.65
N HIS A 172 -23.28 4.96 1.86
CA HIS A 172 -23.04 4.70 0.45
C HIS A 172 -22.05 3.55 0.27
N LEU A 173 -20.94 3.55 1.01
CA LEU A 173 -19.99 2.43 1.03
C LEU A 173 -20.66 1.11 1.45
N ALA A 174 -21.42 1.12 2.54
CA ALA A 174 -22.14 -0.04 3.06
C ALA A 174 -23.11 -0.63 2.03
N SER A 175 -23.69 0.20 1.15
CA SER A 175 -24.60 -0.26 0.09
C SER A 175 -23.93 -1.15 -0.97
N PHE A 176 -22.59 -1.12 -1.06
CA PHE A 176 -21.82 -1.98 -1.95
C PHE A 176 -21.37 -3.30 -1.31
N VAL A 177 -21.54 -3.46 0.01
CA VAL A 177 -21.15 -4.70 0.70
C VAL A 177 -22.06 -5.84 0.24
N THR A 178 -21.44 -6.91 -0.27
CA THR A 178 -22.14 -8.10 -0.75
C THR A 178 -22.13 -9.22 0.28
N ASP A 179 -21.09 -9.30 1.09
CA ASP A 179 -20.98 -10.28 2.17
C ASP A 179 -20.07 -9.77 3.30
N ILE A 180 -20.34 -10.23 4.52
CA ILE A 180 -19.48 -10.04 5.68
C ILE A 180 -19.39 -11.38 6.40
N HIS A 181 -18.19 -11.93 6.52
CA HIS A 181 -17.99 -13.22 7.14
C HIS A 181 -16.66 -13.29 7.91
N HIS A 182 -16.52 -14.34 8.70
CA HIS A 182 -15.28 -14.67 9.39
C HIS A 182 -14.89 -16.10 9.05
N ASP A 183 -13.66 -16.32 8.57
CA ASP A 183 -13.20 -17.62 8.05
C ASP A 183 -12.63 -18.56 9.14
N GLY A 184 -12.63 -18.11 10.39
CA GLY A 184 -12.02 -18.79 11.54
C GLY A 184 -10.75 -18.11 12.05
N GLN A 185 -10.16 -17.23 11.24
CA GLN A 185 -9.00 -16.42 11.60
C GLN A 185 -9.18 -14.94 11.26
N ASN A 186 -9.85 -14.62 10.16
CA ASN A 186 -9.91 -13.26 9.60
C ASN A 186 -11.36 -12.79 9.49
N PHE A 187 -11.58 -11.49 9.70
CA PHE A 187 -12.81 -10.80 9.36
C PHE A 187 -12.72 -10.27 7.93
N ILE A 188 -13.70 -10.60 7.09
CA ILE A 188 -13.66 -10.31 5.66
C ILE A 188 -14.94 -9.58 5.27
N VAL A 189 -14.78 -8.47 4.53
CA VAL A 189 -15.86 -7.70 3.91
C VAL A 189 -15.69 -7.76 2.40
N ASP A 190 -16.68 -8.31 1.71
CA ASP A 190 -16.70 -8.41 0.25
C ASP A 190 -17.54 -7.31 -0.38
N PHE A 191 -17.03 -6.74 -1.48
CA PHE A 191 -17.70 -5.74 -2.32
C PHE A 191 -17.89 -6.30 -3.74
N GLY A 192 -18.42 -7.52 -3.83
CA GLY A 192 -18.48 -8.31 -5.05
C GLY A 192 -17.34 -9.34 -5.16
N PRO A 193 -17.17 -9.96 -6.34
CA PRO A 193 -16.21 -11.07 -6.52
C PRO A 193 -14.74 -10.62 -6.61
N ASP A 194 -14.48 -9.36 -6.94
CA ASP A 194 -13.14 -8.87 -7.30
C ASP A 194 -12.55 -7.89 -6.25
N VAL A 195 -13.30 -7.60 -5.18
CA VAL A 195 -12.93 -6.59 -4.18
C VAL A 195 -13.29 -7.09 -2.80
N SER A 196 -12.30 -7.11 -1.91
CA SER A 196 -12.51 -7.46 -0.51
C SER A 196 -11.50 -6.75 0.40
N ILE A 197 -11.87 -6.58 1.66
CA ILE A 197 -10.96 -6.16 2.73
C ILE A 197 -10.93 -7.29 3.76
N THR A 198 -9.73 -7.82 3.99
CA THR A 198 -9.47 -8.81 5.02
C THR A 198 -8.73 -8.15 6.18
N LEU A 199 -9.32 -8.24 7.37
CA LEU A 199 -8.69 -7.87 8.63
C LEU A 199 -8.23 -9.15 9.32
N VAL A 200 -6.92 -9.34 9.38
CA VAL A 200 -6.34 -10.58 9.91
C VAL A 200 -6.44 -10.60 11.43
N GLY A 201 -6.92 -11.70 11.99
CA GLY A 201 -7.03 -11.87 13.44
C GLY A 201 -8.14 -11.07 14.13
N VAL A 202 -8.88 -10.23 13.39
CA VAL A 202 -9.97 -9.41 13.94
C VAL A 202 -11.23 -10.25 14.08
N MET A 203 -11.86 -10.23 15.26
CA MET A 203 -13.13 -10.88 15.52
C MET A 203 -14.31 -9.97 15.14
N PRO A 204 -15.49 -10.53 14.79
CA PRO A 204 -16.64 -9.73 14.36
C PRO A 204 -17.17 -8.70 15.38
N ASP A 205 -16.88 -8.87 16.67
CA ASP A 205 -17.26 -7.95 17.75
C ASP A 205 -16.19 -6.90 18.08
N GLN A 206 -15.05 -6.92 17.38
CA GLN A 206 -13.92 -6.00 17.55
C GLN A 206 -13.87 -4.89 16.49
N ILE A 207 -14.85 -4.84 15.59
CA ILE A 207 -14.97 -3.79 14.56
C ILE A 207 -16.42 -3.40 14.35
N SER A 208 -16.63 -2.14 14.00
CA SER A 208 -17.93 -1.55 13.72
C SER A 208 -17.85 -0.52 12.59
N TRP A 209 -19.01 0.01 12.19
CA TRP A 209 -19.08 1.13 11.25
C TRP A 209 -18.64 2.48 11.83
N ASP A 210 -18.35 2.54 13.15
CA ASP A 210 -17.75 3.73 13.76
C ASP A 210 -16.25 3.81 13.47
N ASP A 211 -15.61 2.68 13.15
CA ASP A 211 -14.19 2.56 12.77
C ASP A 211 -13.98 2.66 11.25
N VAL A 212 -14.91 3.35 10.57
CA VAL A 212 -14.87 3.54 9.12
C VAL A 212 -15.11 5.01 8.79
N SER A 213 -14.16 5.62 8.10
CA SER A 213 -14.30 6.96 7.52
C SER A 213 -14.35 6.91 6.00
N VAL A 214 -15.16 7.78 5.40
CA VAL A 214 -15.22 7.97 3.94
C VAL A 214 -14.86 9.42 3.63
N LEU A 215 -13.82 9.62 2.84
CA LEU A 215 -13.41 10.94 2.36
C LEU A 215 -14.03 11.17 0.98
N SER A 216 -14.84 12.22 0.86
CA SER A 216 -15.61 12.58 -0.34
C SER A 216 -15.34 13.98 -0.84
#